data_AF-A0A6A4UV37-F1
#
_entry.id   AF-A0A6A4UV37-F1
#
_cell.length_a   1.000
_cell.length_b   1.000
_cell.length_c   1.000
_cell.angle_alpha   90.00
_cell.angle_beta   90.00
_cell.angle_gamma   90.00
#
_symmetry.space_group_name_H-M   'P 1'
#
loop_
_entity.id
_entity.type
_entity.pdbx_description
1 polymer ?
#
loop_
_entity_poly.entity_id
_entity_poly.type
_entity_poly.pdbx_seq_one_letter_code
_entity_poly.pdbx_strand_id
1 'polypeptide(L)'
;MLVGVVEAMAQFGRMFRRTTPFPVEILVPGLLMILAWPLLRVWLDDETTTFMVAFVLGMGLRLAMKSDAMIRRTRAHFSSPATTLLILICGPGALALLIWTADPLLCQRFLSLYFLLAAALYIIDVVDGSYSITRFRWPQPEMRATDAVLTRAMAIYHLAMVLANETLILHASQTTWLLYFGLLPLLSNIIRTAIVRTVQEGYASAS
;
A
#
# COMPACT_ATOMS: atom_id res chain seq x y z
N MET A 1 -3.96 -32.97 13.27
CA MET A 1 -2.72 -32.26 12.90
C MET A 1 -3.01 -30.84 12.35
N LEU A 2 -3.91 -30.69 11.36
CA LEU A 2 -4.31 -29.37 10.82
C LEU A 2 -4.90 -28.39 11.86
N VAL A 3 -5.76 -28.86 12.77
CA VAL A 3 -6.39 -28.00 13.80
C VAL A 3 -5.35 -27.38 14.74
N GLY A 4 -4.36 -28.17 15.19
CA GLY A 4 -3.29 -27.68 16.07
C GLY A 4 -2.35 -26.67 15.39
N VAL A 5 -2.11 -26.81 14.07
CA VAL A 5 -1.32 -25.83 13.30
C VAL A 5 -2.08 -24.51 13.17
N VAL A 6 -3.40 -24.56 12.94
CA VAL A 6 -4.24 -23.36 12.86
C VAL A 6 -4.30 -22.65 14.22
N GLU A 7 -4.42 -23.38 15.32
CA GLU A 7 -4.41 -22.81 16.67
C GLU A 7 -3.06 -22.19 17.03
N ALA A 8 -1.95 -22.86 16.68
CA ALA A 8 -0.59 -22.34 16.87
C ALA A 8 -0.35 -21.06 16.03
N MET A 9 -0.79 -21.05 14.77
CA MET A 9 -0.73 -19.86 13.89
C MET A 9 -1.58 -18.71 14.44
N ALA A 10 -2.78 -19.01 14.97
CA ALA A 10 -3.64 -18.02 15.59
C ALA A 10 -3.03 -17.45 16.89
N GLN A 11 -2.39 -18.30 17.70
CA GLN A 11 -1.72 -17.89 18.93
C GLN A 11 -0.47 -17.06 18.65
N PHE A 12 0.34 -17.47 17.66
CA PHE A 12 1.45 -16.67 17.15
C PHE A 12 0.96 -15.32 16.63
N GLY A 13 -0.11 -15.29 15.82
CA GLY A 13 -0.70 -14.05 15.30
C GLY A 13 -1.21 -13.12 16.41
N ARG A 14 -1.80 -13.66 17.48
CA ARG A 14 -2.22 -12.88 18.66
C ARG A 14 -1.03 -12.32 19.45
N MET A 15 0.03 -13.10 19.61
CA MET A 15 1.25 -12.66 20.29
C MET A 15 1.98 -11.59 19.47
N PHE A 16 2.09 -11.80 18.16
CA PHE A 16 2.67 -10.86 17.21
C PHE A 16 1.92 -9.52 17.20
N ARG A 17 0.57 -9.55 17.19
CA ARG A 17 -0.29 -8.35 17.33
C ARG A 17 0.01 -7.52 18.58
N ARG A 18 0.43 -8.15 19.68
CA ARG A 18 0.72 -7.46 20.94
C ARG A 18 2.12 -6.86 20.98
N THR A 19 3.08 -7.44 20.25
CA THR A 19 4.49 -7.07 20.33
C THR A 19 4.92 -6.12 19.20
N THR A 20 4.25 -6.14 18.05
CA THR A 20 4.68 -5.31 16.91
C THR A 20 4.16 -3.88 17.01
N PRO A 21 5.04 -2.87 16.84
CA PRO A 21 4.63 -1.46 16.85
C PRO A 21 3.85 -1.03 15.59
N PHE A 22 3.68 -1.95 14.63
CA PHE A 22 2.98 -1.70 13.36
C PHE A 22 1.68 -2.50 13.25
N PRO A 23 0.65 -1.98 12.56
CA PRO A 23 -0.54 -2.74 12.22
C PRO A 23 -0.19 -4.00 11.43
N VAL A 24 -0.81 -5.12 11.79
CA VAL A 24 -0.56 -6.44 11.17
C VAL A 24 -0.92 -6.45 9.69
N GLU A 25 -1.87 -5.59 9.28
CA GLU A 25 -2.30 -5.36 7.91
C GLU A 25 -1.19 -4.74 7.03
N ILE A 26 -0.17 -4.13 7.64
CA ILE A 26 1.00 -3.56 6.96
C ILE A 26 2.10 -4.63 6.85
N LEU A 27 2.28 -5.41 7.91
CA LEU A 27 3.44 -6.28 8.08
C LEU A 27 3.26 -7.66 7.44
N VAL A 28 2.09 -8.28 7.59
CA VAL A 28 1.85 -9.68 7.15
C VAL A 28 1.95 -9.85 5.64
N PRO A 29 1.35 -9.00 4.79
CA PRO A 29 1.48 -9.19 3.35
C PRO A 29 2.89 -8.94 2.84
N GLY A 30 3.65 -8.07 3.50
CA GLY A 30 5.06 -7.83 3.20
C GLY A 30 5.92 -9.06 3.52
N LEU A 31 5.76 -9.60 4.73
CA LEU A 31 6.44 -10.83 5.16
C LEU A 31 6.09 -12.01 4.27
N LEU A 32 4.81 -12.17 3.91
CA LEU A 32 4.38 -13.24 3.01
C LEU A 32 5.14 -13.16 1.68
N MET A 33 5.27 -11.98 1.08
CA MET A 33 5.99 -11.85 -0.19
C MET A 33 7.48 -12.14 -0.08
N ILE A 34 8.12 -11.65 0.99
CA ILE A 34 9.56 -11.85 1.23
C ILE A 34 9.87 -13.33 1.46
N LEU A 35 8.99 -14.04 2.16
CA LEU A 35 9.16 -15.47 2.45
C LEU A 35 8.67 -16.37 1.31
N ALA A 36 7.64 -15.96 0.56
CA ALA A 36 7.09 -16.74 -0.54
C ALA A 36 8.10 -16.87 -1.68
N TRP A 37 8.84 -15.81 -2.00
CA TRP A 37 9.83 -15.83 -3.09
C TRP A 37 10.88 -16.95 -2.97
N PRO A 38 11.70 -17.05 -1.89
CA PRO A 38 12.70 -18.11 -1.78
C PRO A 38 12.08 -19.50 -1.68
N LEU A 39 10.91 -19.62 -1.05
CA LEU A 39 10.19 -20.89 -0.99
C LEU A 39 9.76 -21.33 -2.38
N LEU A 40 9.11 -20.44 -3.16
CA LEU A 40 8.62 -20.75 -4.50
C LEU A 40 9.76 -21.05 -5.47
N ARG A 41 10.93 -20.41 -5.35
CA ARG A 41 12.11 -20.70 -6.19
C ARG A 41 12.67 -22.12 -6.00
N VAL A 42 12.33 -22.82 -4.91
CA VAL A 42 12.69 -24.24 -4.74
C VAL A 42 11.78 -25.16 -5.58
N TRP A 43 10.54 -24.74 -5.84
CA TRP A 43 9.52 -25.56 -6.50
C TRP A 43 9.24 -25.14 -7.95
N LEU A 44 9.59 -23.91 -8.33
CA LEU A 44 9.33 -23.34 -9.64
C LEU A 44 10.65 -22.94 -10.31
N ASP A 45 10.92 -23.55 -11.47
CA ASP A 45 12.14 -23.28 -12.24
C ASP A 45 12.10 -21.92 -12.95
N ASP A 46 10.93 -21.50 -13.42
CA ASP A 46 10.73 -20.23 -14.14
C ASP A 46 10.65 -19.02 -13.19
N GLU A 47 11.52 -18.04 -13.42
CA GLU A 47 11.61 -16.82 -12.62
C GLU A 47 10.35 -15.95 -12.77
N THR A 48 9.83 -15.86 -13.99
CA THR A 48 8.63 -15.04 -14.30
C THR A 48 7.40 -15.57 -13.57
N THR A 49 7.17 -16.89 -13.66
CA THR A 49 6.06 -17.56 -12.95
C THR A 49 6.21 -17.42 -11.43
N THR A 50 7.43 -17.59 -10.91
CA THR A 50 7.69 -17.40 -9.47
C THR A 50 7.36 -15.98 -9.01
N PHE A 51 7.69 -14.98 -9.83
CA PHE A 51 7.38 -13.57 -9.56
C PHE A 51 5.87 -13.33 -9.53
N MET A 52 5.18 -13.80 -10.56
CA MET A 52 3.74 -13.61 -10.69
C MET A 52 3.00 -14.25 -9.51
N VAL A 53 3.37 -15.47 -9.12
CA VAL A 53 2.74 -16.16 -7.97
C VAL A 53 3.01 -15.40 -6.67
N ALA A 54 4.26 -14.99 -6.40
CA ALA A 54 4.59 -14.23 -5.19
C ALA A 54 3.85 -12.87 -5.14
N PHE A 55 3.78 -12.17 -6.28
CA PHE A 55 3.07 -10.90 -6.42
C PHE A 55 1.56 -11.08 -6.18
N VAL A 56 0.93 -12.07 -6.82
CA VAL A 56 -0.51 -12.33 -6.69
C VAL A 56 -0.88 -12.74 -5.27
N LEU A 57 -0.09 -13.60 -4.63
CA LEU A 57 -0.31 -13.97 -3.22
C LEU A 57 -0.24 -12.75 -2.31
N GLY A 58 0.80 -11.92 -2.48
CA GLY A 58 0.98 -10.69 -1.72
C GLY A 58 -0.14 -9.67 -1.92
N MET A 59 -0.48 -9.38 -3.18
CA MET A 59 -1.52 -8.42 -3.53
C MET A 59 -2.92 -8.91 -3.20
N GLY A 60 -3.21 -10.17 -3.45
CA GLY A 60 -4.46 -10.82 -3.08
C GLY A 60 -4.69 -10.74 -1.57
N LEU A 61 -3.66 -11.06 -0.77
CA LEU A 61 -3.76 -10.93 0.68
C LEU A 61 -3.94 -9.47 1.12
N ARG A 62 -3.19 -8.51 0.55
CA ARG A 62 -3.39 -7.07 0.85
C ARG A 62 -4.81 -6.62 0.57
N LEU A 63 -5.35 -7.03 -0.58
CA LEU A 63 -6.70 -6.69 -0.98
C LEU A 63 -7.73 -7.32 -0.04
N ALA A 64 -7.55 -8.60 0.32
CA ALA A 64 -8.43 -9.31 1.26
C ALA A 64 -8.43 -8.65 2.64
N MET A 65 -7.27 -8.23 3.16
CA MET A 65 -7.17 -7.59 4.47
C MET A 65 -7.74 -6.15 4.49
N LYS A 66 -7.77 -5.45 3.34
CA LYS A 66 -8.26 -4.06 3.23
C LYS A 66 -9.65 -3.94 2.64
N SER A 67 -10.25 -5.04 2.16
CA SER A 67 -11.54 -5.07 1.47
C SER A 67 -12.63 -4.41 2.30
N ASP A 68 -12.77 -4.79 3.56
CA ASP A 68 -13.76 -4.26 4.49
C ASP A 68 -13.68 -2.72 4.65
N ALA A 69 -12.47 -2.20 4.81
CA ALA A 69 -12.25 -0.76 4.94
C ALA A 69 -12.55 -0.04 3.63
N MET A 70 -12.21 -0.64 2.49
CA MET A 70 -12.50 -0.10 1.17
C MET A 70 -14.01 -0.10 0.89
N ILE A 71 -14.71 -1.20 1.18
CA ILE A 71 -16.17 -1.33 1.05
C ILE A 71 -16.88 -0.29 1.89
N ARG A 72 -16.53 -0.16 3.17
CA ARG A 72 -17.17 0.81 4.07
C ARG A 72 -16.95 2.25 3.60
N ARG A 73 -15.75 2.58 3.12
CA ARG A 73 -15.43 3.93 2.63
C ARG A 73 -16.14 4.26 1.33
N THR A 74 -16.12 3.36 0.35
CA THR A 74 -16.79 3.58 -0.93
C THR A 74 -18.31 3.69 -0.74
N ARG A 75 -18.90 2.85 0.12
CA ARG A 75 -20.33 2.93 0.46
C ARG A 75 -20.76 4.24 1.12
N ALA A 76 -19.85 4.99 1.74
CA ALA A 76 -20.19 6.27 2.34
C ALA A 76 -20.49 7.35 1.28
N HIS A 77 -20.02 7.16 0.05
CA HIS A 77 -20.13 8.14 -1.03
C HIS A 77 -20.89 7.62 -2.26
N PHE A 78 -21.09 6.30 -2.38
CA PHE A 78 -21.69 5.68 -3.56
C PHE A 78 -22.82 4.71 -3.20
N SER A 79 -23.74 4.48 -4.15
CA SER A 79 -24.80 3.49 -4.02
C SER A 79 -24.25 2.06 -3.92
N SER A 80 -25.05 1.10 -3.42
CA SER A 80 -24.61 -0.29 -3.24
C SER A 80 -24.14 -0.94 -4.55
N PRO A 81 -24.86 -0.84 -5.70
CA PRO A 81 -24.40 -1.41 -6.96
C PRO A 81 -23.12 -0.74 -7.48
N ALA A 82 -23.03 0.59 -7.39
CA ALA A 82 -21.84 1.33 -7.80
C ALA A 82 -20.62 0.96 -6.94
N THR A 83 -20.81 0.77 -5.63
CA THR A 83 -19.74 0.35 -4.73
C THR A 83 -19.23 -1.04 -5.09
N THR A 84 -20.12 -2.01 -5.33
CA THR A 84 -19.73 -3.35 -5.76
C THR A 84 -18.94 -3.30 -7.06
N LEU A 85 -19.42 -2.55 -8.05
CA LEU A 85 -18.76 -2.41 -9.34
C LEU A 85 -17.36 -1.78 -9.20
N LEU A 86 -17.25 -0.66 -8.49
CA LEU A 86 -15.98 0.03 -8.27
C LEU A 86 -14.96 -0.86 -7.54
N ILE A 87 -15.41 -1.59 -6.52
CA ILE A 87 -14.53 -2.46 -5.75
C ILE A 87 -14.08 -3.65 -6.57
N LEU A 88 -14.98 -4.25 -7.34
CA LEU A 88 -14.66 -5.38 -8.19
C LEU A 88 -13.71 -4.97 -9.32
N ILE A 89 -13.90 -3.81 -9.94
CA ILE A 89 -13.01 -3.32 -11.01
C ILE A 89 -11.66 -2.91 -10.45
N CYS A 90 -11.62 -2.01 -9.45
CA CYS A 90 -10.37 -1.43 -8.97
C CYS A 90 -9.54 -2.39 -8.09
N GLY A 91 -10.17 -3.40 -7.49
CA GLY A 91 -9.49 -4.41 -6.67
C GLY A 91 -9.15 -5.66 -7.47
N PRO A 92 -10.00 -6.71 -7.41
CA PRO A 92 -9.71 -7.99 -8.02
C PRO A 92 -9.70 -7.94 -9.56
N GLY A 93 -10.45 -7.03 -10.18
CA GLY A 93 -10.47 -6.83 -11.64
C GLY A 93 -9.13 -6.32 -12.17
N ALA A 94 -8.56 -5.30 -11.52
CA ALA A 94 -7.22 -4.82 -11.83
C ALA A 94 -6.16 -5.92 -11.62
N LEU A 95 -6.27 -6.70 -10.53
CA LEU A 95 -5.37 -7.83 -10.29
C LEU A 95 -5.54 -8.94 -11.34
N ALA A 96 -6.77 -9.25 -11.74
CA ALA A 96 -7.05 -10.24 -12.78
C ALA A 96 -6.49 -9.82 -14.14
N LEU A 97 -6.55 -8.53 -14.47
CA LEU A 97 -5.94 -7.99 -15.69
C LEU A 97 -4.40 -8.13 -15.66
N LEU A 98 -3.76 -7.86 -14.52
CA LEU A 98 -2.32 -8.07 -14.36
C LEU A 98 -1.94 -9.55 -14.49
N ILE A 99 -2.72 -10.45 -13.88
CA ILE A 99 -2.54 -11.90 -14.02
C ILE A 99 -2.67 -12.33 -15.48
N TRP A 100 -3.70 -11.84 -16.17
CA TRP A 100 -3.96 -12.16 -17.57
C TRP A 100 -2.80 -11.76 -18.49
N THR A 101 -2.20 -10.59 -18.25
CA THR A 101 -1.05 -10.14 -19.04
C THR A 101 0.22 -10.94 -18.81
N ALA A 102 0.35 -11.60 -17.64
CA ALA A 102 1.53 -12.37 -17.24
C ALA A 102 2.89 -11.63 -17.40
N ASP A 103 2.87 -10.30 -17.41
CA ASP A 103 4.06 -9.46 -17.58
C ASP A 103 4.49 -8.85 -16.23
N PRO A 104 5.67 -9.24 -15.70
CA PRO A 104 6.22 -8.65 -14.49
C PRO A 104 6.35 -7.13 -14.56
N LEU A 105 6.70 -6.57 -15.72
CA LEU A 105 6.91 -5.13 -15.89
C LEU A 105 5.60 -4.35 -15.67
N LEU A 106 4.47 -4.88 -16.15
CA LEU A 106 3.16 -4.27 -15.92
C LEU A 106 2.77 -4.32 -14.45
N CYS A 107 3.08 -5.41 -13.74
CA CYS A 107 2.86 -5.50 -12.29
C CYS A 107 3.68 -4.45 -11.53
N GLN A 108 4.92 -4.21 -11.96
CA GLN A 108 5.78 -3.20 -11.35
C GLN A 108 5.29 -1.78 -11.64
N ARG A 109 4.91 -1.49 -12.88
CA ARG A 109 4.40 -0.17 -13.32
C ARG A 109 3.02 0.15 -12.76
N PHE A 110 2.21 -0.87 -12.43
CA PHE A 110 0.95 -0.66 -11.71
C PHE A 110 1.17 0.09 -10.40
N LEU A 111 2.27 -0.17 -9.70
CA LEU A 111 2.62 0.57 -8.48
C LEU A 111 2.97 2.04 -8.77
N SER A 112 3.70 2.32 -9.85
CA SER A 112 3.95 3.70 -10.31
C SER A 112 2.65 4.42 -10.64
N LEU A 113 1.74 3.76 -11.35
CA LEU A 113 0.43 4.32 -11.69
C LEU A 113 -0.38 4.66 -10.43
N TYR A 114 -0.35 3.79 -9.42
CA TYR A 114 -0.99 4.06 -8.13
C TYR A 114 -0.42 5.32 -7.47
N PHE A 115 0.91 5.44 -7.39
CA PHE A 115 1.53 6.61 -6.79
C PHE A 115 1.31 7.90 -7.60
N LEU A 116 1.32 7.80 -8.93
CA LEU A 116 1.05 8.92 -9.82
C LEU A 116 -0.38 9.43 -9.65
N LEU A 117 -1.36 8.52 -9.61
CA LEU A 117 -2.76 8.88 -9.36
C LEU A 117 -2.93 9.54 -7.99
N ALA A 118 -2.28 8.99 -6.96
CA ALA A 118 -2.31 9.59 -5.63
C ALA A 118 -1.69 10.99 -5.63
N ALA A 119 -0.52 11.17 -6.26
CA ALA A 119 0.12 12.48 -6.40
C ALA A 119 -0.79 13.49 -7.12
N ALA A 120 -1.43 13.07 -8.23
CA ALA A 120 -2.34 13.91 -9.00
C ALA A 120 -3.52 14.40 -8.14
N LEU A 121 -4.12 13.51 -7.33
CA LEU A 121 -5.20 13.90 -6.41
C LEU A 121 -4.74 14.95 -5.38
N TYR A 122 -3.56 14.80 -4.79
CA TYR A 122 -3.02 15.82 -3.87
C TYR A 122 -2.67 17.14 -4.58
N ILE A 123 -2.18 17.09 -5.82
CA ILE A 123 -1.91 18.30 -6.62
C ILE A 123 -3.20 19.05 -6.92
N ILE A 124 -4.25 18.34 -7.35
CA ILE A 124 -5.59 18.92 -7.56
C ILE A 124 -6.09 19.57 -6.27
N ASP A 125 -5.99 18.87 -5.13
CA ASP A 125 -6.44 19.39 -3.83
C ASP A 125 -5.64 20.63 -3.37
N VAL A 126 -4.37 20.78 -3.80
CA VAL A 126 -3.56 21.99 -3.60
C VAL A 126 -4.02 23.14 -4.51
N VAL A 127 -4.27 22.85 -5.79
CA VAL A 127 -4.71 23.85 -6.79
C VAL A 127 -6.10 24.39 -6.44
N ASP A 128 -7.01 23.53 -6.02
CA ASP A 128 -8.38 23.89 -5.64
C ASP A 128 -8.44 24.56 -4.24
N GLY A 129 -7.36 24.47 -3.45
CA GLY A 129 -7.29 25.02 -2.09
C GLY A 129 -8.23 24.35 -1.07
N SER A 130 -8.82 23.21 -1.42
CA SER A 130 -9.81 22.49 -0.61
C SER A 130 -9.16 21.77 0.58
N TYR A 131 -7.98 21.18 0.35
CA TYR A 131 -7.24 20.34 1.30
C TYR A 131 -8.10 19.20 1.89
N SER A 132 -9.11 18.77 1.14
CA SER A 132 -10.11 17.79 1.55
C SER A 132 -9.51 16.42 1.82
N ILE A 133 -8.51 16.02 1.04
CA ILE A 133 -7.85 14.71 1.18
C ILE A 133 -7.08 14.65 2.49
N THR A 134 -6.33 15.72 2.78
CA THR A 134 -5.56 15.84 4.02
C THR A 134 -6.48 15.89 5.23
N ARG A 135 -7.55 16.69 5.18
CA ARG A 135 -8.55 16.78 6.26
C ARG A 135 -9.30 15.47 6.50
N PHE A 136 -9.59 14.72 5.44
CA PHE A 136 -10.20 13.40 5.55
C PHE A 136 -9.24 12.41 6.20
N ARG A 137 -7.94 12.49 5.88
CA ARG A 137 -6.92 11.57 6.37
C ARG A 137 -6.49 11.88 7.81
N TRP A 138 -6.46 13.16 8.18
CA TRP A 138 -6.10 13.69 9.49
C TRP A 138 -7.18 14.70 9.94
N PRO A 139 -8.32 14.21 10.49
CA PRO A 139 -9.47 15.04 10.79
C PRO A 139 -9.31 15.91 12.05
N GLN A 140 -8.22 15.72 12.80
CA GLN A 140 -7.99 16.39 14.08
C GLN A 140 -7.94 17.92 13.91
N PRO A 141 -8.63 18.71 14.77
CA PRO A 141 -8.63 20.18 14.67
C PRO A 141 -7.24 20.81 14.72
N GLU A 142 -6.31 20.21 15.47
CA GLU A 142 -4.93 20.69 15.63
C GLU A 142 -4.13 20.62 14.32
N MET A 143 -4.57 19.79 13.37
CA MET A 143 -3.92 19.62 12.07
C MET A 143 -4.26 20.74 11.08
N ARG A 144 -5.30 21.53 11.33
CA ARG A 144 -5.85 22.48 10.35
C ARG A 144 -4.86 23.54 9.89
N ALA A 145 -4.01 24.02 10.81
CA ALA A 145 -2.95 24.97 10.49
C ALA A 145 -1.90 24.41 9.52
N THR A 146 -1.80 23.07 9.44
CA THR A 146 -0.81 22.35 8.63
C THR A 146 -1.36 21.85 7.29
N ASP A 147 -2.66 22.00 7.02
CA ASP A 147 -3.36 21.41 5.88
C ASP A 147 -2.63 21.67 4.55
N ALA A 148 -2.27 22.92 4.26
CA ALA A 148 -1.63 23.30 3.00
C ALA A 148 -0.23 22.68 2.86
N VAL A 149 0.59 22.73 3.91
CA VAL A 149 1.96 22.19 3.89
C VAL A 149 1.93 20.67 3.80
N LEU A 150 1.06 20.02 4.57
CA LEU A 150 0.95 18.57 4.58
C LEU A 150 0.41 18.04 3.24
N THR A 151 -0.55 18.72 2.61
CA THR A 151 -1.06 18.34 1.28
C THR A 151 0.06 18.39 0.22
N ARG A 152 0.88 19.46 0.23
CA ARG A 152 2.04 19.60 -0.67
C ARG A 152 3.12 18.55 -0.38
N ALA A 153 3.43 18.31 0.90
CA ALA A 153 4.40 17.30 1.32
C ALA A 153 3.95 15.90 0.87
N MET A 154 2.65 15.59 0.97
CA MET A 154 2.10 14.34 0.48
C MET A 154 2.16 14.23 -1.04
N ALA A 155 1.92 15.30 -1.81
CA ALA A 155 2.11 15.29 -3.26
C ALA A 155 3.57 14.95 -3.63
N ILE A 156 4.53 15.64 -3.01
CA ILE A 156 5.97 15.40 -3.21
C ILE A 156 6.34 13.98 -2.83
N TYR A 157 5.85 13.49 -1.68
CA TYR A 157 6.09 12.12 -1.23
C TYR A 157 5.64 11.10 -2.30
N HIS A 158 4.42 11.21 -2.83
CA HIS A 158 3.96 10.26 -3.84
C HIS A 158 4.75 10.36 -5.16
N LEU A 159 5.14 11.56 -5.59
CA LEU A 159 6.03 11.73 -6.76
C LEU A 159 7.41 11.11 -6.53
N ALA A 160 7.98 11.27 -5.33
CA ALA A 160 9.23 10.62 -4.95
C ALA A 160 9.10 9.10 -4.97
N MET A 161 7.95 8.55 -4.56
CA MET A 161 7.67 7.12 -4.65
C MET A 161 7.53 6.62 -6.09
N VAL A 162 6.97 7.43 -7.01
CA VAL A 162 6.98 7.12 -8.45
C VAL A 162 8.41 7.01 -8.96
N LEU A 163 9.23 8.02 -8.69
CA LEU A 163 10.63 8.04 -9.10
C LEU A 163 11.40 6.84 -8.54
N ALA A 164 11.27 6.58 -7.23
CA ALA A 164 11.91 5.44 -6.59
C ALA A 164 11.51 4.10 -7.23
N ASN A 165 10.23 3.92 -7.57
CA ASN A 165 9.76 2.70 -8.22
C ASN A 165 10.31 2.57 -9.64
N GLU A 166 10.26 3.62 -10.46
CA GLU A 166 10.80 3.59 -11.84
C GLU A 166 12.32 3.40 -11.85
N THR A 167 13.05 4.01 -10.92
CA THR A 167 14.51 3.78 -10.76
C THR A 167 14.79 2.30 -10.43
N LEU A 168 13.99 1.69 -9.54
CA LEU A 168 14.15 0.27 -9.23
C LEU A 168 13.78 -0.63 -10.42
N ILE A 169 12.75 -0.29 -11.19
CA ILE A 169 12.40 -1.02 -12.42
C ILE A 169 13.55 -0.99 -13.43
N LEU A 170 14.23 0.14 -13.59
CA LEU A 170 15.31 0.32 -14.56
C LEU A 170 16.64 -0.32 -14.14
N HIS A 171 16.93 -0.37 -12.84
CA HIS A 171 18.27 -0.70 -12.35
C HIS A 171 18.36 -1.91 -11.42
N ALA A 172 17.23 -2.42 -10.91
CA ALA A 172 17.21 -3.53 -9.97
C ALA A 172 16.65 -4.81 -10.59
N SER A 173 17.03 -5.96 -10.01
CA SER A 173 16.43 -7.24 -10.36
C SER A 173 14.96 -7.32 -9.92
N GLN A 174 14.19 -8.22 -10.54
CA GLN A 174 12.81 -8.50 -10.12
C GLN A 174 12.73 -8.95 -8.65
N THR A 175 13.73 -9.71 -8.20
CA THR A 175 13.87 -10.12 -6.79
C THR A 175 14.00 -8.90 -5.87
N THR A 176 14.93 -7.99 -6.18
CA THR A 176 15.14 -6.76 -5.40
C THR A 176 13.86 -5.91 -5.38
N TRP A 177 13.16 -5.83 -6.51
CA TRP A 177 11.89 -5.12 -6.60
C TRP A 177 10.80 -5.76 -5.71
N LEU A 178 10.68 -7.10 -5.69
CA LEU A 178 9.72 -7.78 -4.81
C LEU A 178 10.00 -7.54 -3.33
N LEU A 179 11.28 -7.51 -2.93
CA LEU A 179 11.67 -7.16 -1.57
C LEU A 179 11.25 -5.72 -1.23
N TYR A 180 11.56 -4.77 -2.12
CA TYR A 180 11.11 -3.39 -1.99
C TYR A 180 9.59 -3.31 -1.85
N PHE A 181 8.86 -3.96 -2.76
CA PHE A 181 7.40 -3.98 -2.77
C PHE A 181 6.80 -4.60 -1.48
N GLY A 182 7.44 -5.66 -0.97
CA GLY A 182 7.11 -6.30 0.30
C GLY A 182 7.26 -5.33 1.49
N LEU A 183 8.39 -4.60 1.54
CA LEU A 183 8.71 -3.64 2.60
C LEU A 183 8.02 -2.29 2.45
N LEU A 184 7.52 -1.99 1.26
CA LEU A 184 6.95 -0.69 0.90
C LEU A 184 5.87 -0.18 1.86
N PRO A 185 4.89 -0.98 2.33
CA PRO A 185 3.88 -0.50 3.26
C PRO A 185 4.49 -0.04 4.59
N LEU A 186 5.52 -0.75 5.06
CA LEU A 186 6.22 -0.42 6.30
C LEU A 186 7.00 0.89 6.14
N LEU A 187 7.83 0.98 5.09
CA LEU A 187 8.60 2.19 4.78
C LEU A 187 7.68 3.40 4.58
N SER A 188 6.59 3.22 3.83
CA SER A 188 5.58 4.25 3.57
C SER A 188 4.91 4.74 4.85
N ASN A 189 4.66 3.84 5.80
CA ASN A 189 4.07 4.21 7.08
C ASN A 189 5.05 5.01 7.96
N ILE A 190 6.31 4.58 8.01
CA ILE A 190 7.37 5.27 8.76
C ILE A 190 7.58 6.68 8.19
N ILE A 191 7.81 6.80 6.88
CA ILE A 191 8.06 8.08 6.20
C ILE A 191 6.88 9.03 6.39
N ARG A 192 5.65 8.55 6.17
CA ARG A 192 4.45 9.37 6.34
C ARG A 192 4.30 9.87 7.78
N THR A 193 4.56 9.00 8.76
CA THR A 193 4.49 9.38 10.18
C THR A 193 5.54 10.42 10.52
N ALA A 194 6.76 10.27 10.00
CA ALA A 194 7.83 11.25 10.17
C ALA A 194 7.45 12.60 9.56
N ILE A 195 6.96 12.64 8.31
CA ILE A 195 6.50 13.86 7.65
C ILE A 195 5.45 14.58 8.49
N VAL A 196 4.41 13.86 8.94
CA VAL A 196 3.33 14.45 9.75
C VAL A 196 3.89 15.05 11.04
N ARG A 197 4.75 14.32 11.77
CA ARG A 197 5.35 14.82 13.01
C ARG A 197 6.22 16.04 12.78
N THR A 198 7.08 16.03 11.77
CA THR A 198 7.95 17.16 11.44
C THR A 198 7.13 18.41 11.12
N VAL A 199 6.04 18.27 10.37
CA VAL A 199 5.16 19.41 10.06
C VAL A 199 4.45 19.90 11.33
N GLN A 200 3.99 19.01 12.19
CA GLN A 200 3.36 19.38 13.47
C GLN A 200 4.33 20.12 14.40
N GLU A 201 5.53 19.58 14.60
CA GLU A 201 6.56 20.16 15.47
C GLU A 201 7.03 21.52 14.94
N GLY A 202 7.24 21.65 13.63
CA GLY A 202 7.61 22.92 13.01
C GLY A 202 6.58 24.01 13.25
N TYR A 203 5.29 23.69 13.16
CA TYR A 203 4.21 24.64 13.44
C TYR A 203 4.03 24.94 14.93
N ALA A 204 4.22 23.95 15.81
CA ALA A 204 4.17 24.17 17.27
C ALA A 204 5.32 25.05 17.78
N SER A 205 6.48 25.04 17.10
CA SER A 205 7.61 25.91 17.43
C SER A 205 7.48 27.34 16.91
N ALA A 206 6.54 27.59 15.99
CA ALA A 206 6.31 28.88 15.34
C ALA A 206 5.13 29.67 15.94
N SER A 207 4.38 29.06 16.87
CA SER A 207 3.26 29.65 17.64
C SER A 207 3.69 30.04 19.05
#